data_AF-A0A563U4R5-F1
#
_entry.id   AF-A0A563U4R5-F1
#
_cell.length_a   1.000
_cell.length_b   1.000
_cell.length_c   1.000
_cell.angle_alpha   90.00
_cell.angle_beta   90.00
_cell.angle_gamma   90.00
#
_symmetry.space_group_name_H-M   'P 1'
#
loop_
_entity.id
_entity.type
_entity.pdbx_description
1 polymer ?
#
loop_
_entity_poly.entity_id
_entity_poly.type
_entity_poly.pdbx_seq_one_letter_code
_entity_poly.pdbx_strand_id
1 'polypeptide(L)'
;MEKRLVLFAIFILAHAGESLAQSPPSFKTVKTNQEKRNVMSIDQPQLFQYGVANAFIDGLYEGELSVEQLKRKGNFGIGAPNHIDGELTIVDGTAYQSNAKGQTIEAPEALMTPFAFVTNFRKDTNQTLSDIHDLKDLFARIETLLPNPNAIYALRIKGTFSSIRTRAFPPVREKPFKPLAQLLDQQQFFELKGTAGDMIGFYIPGYLSGINIVGLHFHFLSQDRKSGGHVVGVHAKYLTIEIAEIKALHLLPQHTEDFKNYKFNGVNSPNLQKIEKGAN
;
A
#
# COMPACT_ATOMS: atom_id res chain seq x y z
N MET A 1 32.01 30.78 -28.75
CA MET A 1 30.67 31.40 -28.74
C MET A 1 29.66 30.29 -28.96
N GLU A 2 28.90 29.98 -27.92
CA GLU A 2 28.17 28.73 -27.72
C GLU A 2 26.80 28.65 -28.41
N LYS A 3 26.28 27.42 -28.43
CA LYS A 3 25.30 26.85 -29.35
C LYS A 3 23.85 27.28 -29.07
N ARG A 4 23.11 27.35 -30.18
CA ARG A 4 21.69 27.68 -30.36
C ARG A 4 20.73 26.74 -29.61
N LEU A 5 19.68 27.35 -29.05
CA LEU A 5 18.37 26.74 -28.80
C LEU A 5 17.36 27.49 -29.67
N VAL A 6 16.57 26.78 -30.48
CA VAL A 6 15.49 27.37 -31.30
C VAL A 6 14.17 26.81 -30.81
N LEU A 7 13.34 27.70 -30.28
CA LEU A 7 11.96 27.50 -29.91
C LEU A 7 11.10 28.12 -31.03
N PHE A 8 10.15 27.38 -31.61
CA PHE A 8 9.16 27.96 -32.51
C PHE A 8 7.77 27.80 -31.91
N ALA A 9 7.19 28.95 -31.55
CA ALA A 9 5.78 29.13 -31.28
C ALA A 9 5.03 29.26 -32.61
N ILE A 10 3.84 28.66 -32.71
CA ILE A 10 2.95 28.82 -33.86
C ILE A 10 1.84 29.80 -33.47
N PHE A 11 1.75 30.88 -34.24
CA PHE A 11 0.68 31.88 -34.21
C PHE A 11 -0.59 31.35 -34.87
N ILE A 12 -1.75 31.65 -34.28
CA ILE A 12 -3.06 31.48 -34.92
C ILE A 12 -3.42 32.79 -35.61
N LEU A 13 -3.63 32.76 -36.93
CA LEU A 13 -4.30 33.82 -37.69
C LEU A 13 -5.69 33.32 -38.11
N ALA A 14 -6.72 34.08 -37.75
CA ALA A 14 -8.07 33.94 -38.26
C ALA A 14 -8.23 34.73 -39.57
N HIS A 15 -8.84 34.15 -40.60
CA HIS A 15 -9.46 34.85 -41.72
C HIS A 15 -10.77 34.16 -42.10
N ALA A 16 -11.80 34.96 -42.34
CA ALA A 16 -13.16 34.56 -42.65
C ALA A 16 -13.44 34.51 -44.16
N GLY A 17 -14.35 33.61 -44.55
CA GLY A 17 -15.19 33.73 -45.75
C GLY A 17 -14.71 33.03 -47.03
N GLU A 18 -15.29 31.88 -47.36
CA GLU A 18 -16.23 31.71 -48.49
C GLU A 18 -16.58 30.22 -48.70
N SER A 19 -17.84 29.96 -49.01
CA SER A 19 -18.47 28.64 -49.09
C SER A 19 -18.46 28.10 -50.52
N LEU A 20 -17.84 26.94 -50.74
CA LEU A 20 -18.09 26.07 -51.89
C LEU A 20 -18.28 24.62 -51.42
N ALA A 21 -19.49 24.10 -51.61
CA ALA A 21 -19.87 22.74 -51.26
C ALA A 21 -19.13 21.73 -52.16
N GLN A 22 -18.23 20.94 -51.56
CA GLN A 22 -17.68 19.72 -52.16
C GLN A 22 -18.20 18.52 -51.36
N SER A 23 -18.78 17.55 -52.06
CA SER A 23 -19.18 16.26 -51.50
C SER A 23 -17.97 15.52 -50.91
N PRO A 24 -18.08 14.86 -49.73
CA PRO A 24 -16.96 14.19 -49.10
C PRO A 24 -16.49 12.96 -49.92
N PRO A 25 -15.18 12.65 -49.92
CA PRO A 25 -14.66 11.48 -50.62
C PRO A 25 -15.13 10.18 -49.93
N SER A 26 -15.49 9.18 -50.74
CA SER A 26 -15.87 7.86 -50.24
C SER A 26 -14.65 7.13 -49.67
N PHE A 27 -14.67 6.83 -48.37
CA PHE A 27 -13.67 5.95 -47.76
C PHE A 27 -13.89 4.51 -48.22
N LYS A 28 -12.92 3.96 -48.96
CA LYS A 28 -12.86 2.52 -49.23
C LYS A 28 -12.48 1.80 -47.94
N THR A 29 -13.35 0.91 -47.47
CA THR A 29 -13.12 0.07 -46.30
C THR A 29 -11.93 -0.87 -46.56
N VAL A 30 -10.80 -0.60 -45.91
CA VAL A 30 -9.72 -1.57 -45.77
C VAL A 30 -10.19 -2.60 -44.74
N LYS A 31 -10.41 -3.85 -45.18
CA LYS A 31 -10.62 -4.97 -44.25
C LYS A 31 -9.31 -5.26 -43.54
N THR A 32 -9.13 -4.74 -42.34
CA THR A 32 -8.06 -5.16 -41.44
C THR A 32 -8.43 -6.51 -40.84
N ASN A 33 -7.60 -7.53 -41.06
CA ASN A 33 -7.65 -8.78 -40.31
C ASN A 33 -7.59 -8.44 -38.81
N GLN A 34 -8.66 -8.76 -38.08
CA GLN A 34 -8.67 -8.70 -36.63
C GLN A 34 -7.79 -9.83 -36.10
N GLU A 35 -6.52 -9.54 -35.89
CA GLU A 35 -5.76 -10.25 -34.88
C GLU A 35 -6.52 -10.11 -33.56
N LYS A 36 -6.77 -11.24 -32.90
CA LYS A 36 -7.39 -11.29 -31.56
C LYS A 36 -6.54 -10.47 -30.61
N ARG A 37 -6.86 -9.18 -30.45
CA ARG A 37 -6.42 -8.39 -29.31
C ARG A 37 -6.98 -9.10 -28.09
N ASN A 38 -6.10 -9.69 -27.28
CA ASN A 38 -6.43 -10.12 -25.94
C ASN A 38 -6.90 -8.86 -25.19
N VAL A 39 -8.21 -8.64 -25.16
CA VAL A 39 -8.80 -7.62 -24.30
C VAL A 39 -8.55 -8.13 -22.89
N MET A 40 -7.63 -7.48 -22.17
CA MET A 40 -7.40 -7.79 -20.75
C MET A 40 -8.75 -7.76 -20.03
N SER A 41 -9.09 -8.84 -19.31
CA SER A 41 -10.32 -8.83 -18.53
C SER A 41 -10.26 -7.68 -17.52
N ILE A 42 -11.37 -6.98 -17.33
CA ILE A 42 -11.47 -5.83 -16.42
C ILE A 42 -11.49 -6.29 -14.95
N ASP A 43 -11.68 -7.59 -14.71
CA ASP A 43 -11.68 -8.22 -13.38
C ASP A 43 -10.31 -8.85 -13.06
N GLN A 44 -9.29 -8.01 -12.92
CA GLN A 44 -7.97 -8.44 -12.46
C GLN A 44 -7.84 -8.23 -10.95
N PRO A 45 -7.03 -9.05 -10.24
CA PRO A 45 -6.67 -8.77 -8.85
C PRO A 45 -6.14 -7.34 -8.72
N GLN A 46 -6.78 -6.55 -7.85
CA GLN A 46 -6.51 -5.13 -7.68
C GLN A 46 -6.09 -4.83 -6.24
N LEU A 47 -5.13 -3.94 -6.09
CA LEU A 47 -4.85 -3.25 -4.83
C LEU A 47 -5.70 -1.99 -4.79
N PHE A 48 -6.64 -1.91 -3.87
CA PHE A 48 -7.28 -0.65 -3.52
C PHE A 48 -6.46 0.03 -2.43
N GLN A 49 -6.07 1.28 -2.65
CA GLN A 49 -5.35 2.10 -1.69
C GLN A 49 -6.15 3.38 -1.42
N TYR A 50 -6.31 3.71 -0.15
CA TYR A 50 -6.76 5.02 0.30
C TYR A 50 -5.59 5.82 0.87
N GLY A 51 -5.50 7.09 0.51
CA GLY A 51 -4.41 7.98 0.93
C GLY A 51 -3.10 7.76 0.16
N VAL A 52 -2.13 8.63 0.42
CA VAL A 52 -0.82 8.64 -0.25
C VAL A 52 0.26 8.57 0.84
N ALA A 53 1.22 7.65 0.70
CA ALA A 53 2.19 7.37 1.76
C ALA A 53 2.98 8.62 2.18
N ASN A 54 3.47 9.44 1.24
CA ASN A 54 4.19 10.68 1.57
C ASN A 54 3.35 11.65 2.41
N ALA A 55 2.09 11.87 2.04
CA ALA A 55 1.17 12.72 2.80
C ALA A 55 0.95 12.17 4.21
N PHE A 56 0.71 10.86 4.32
CA PHE A 56 0.52 10.19 5.60
C PHE A 56 1.76 10.33 6.50
N ILE A 57 2.96 9.96 6.03
CA ILE A 57 4.18 10.02 6.85
C ILE A 57 4.56 11.46 7.26
N ASP A 58 4.09 12.47 6.52
CA ASP A 58 4.35 13.88 6.81
C ASP A 58 3.31 14.49 7.78
N GLY A 59 2.33 13.71 8.24
CA GLY A 59 1.41 14.13 9.31
C GLY A 59 -0.06 14.24 8.91
N LEU A 60 -0.46 13.86 7.69
CA LEU A 60 -1.88 13.83 7.33
C LEU A 60 -2.56 12.58 7.90
N TYR A 61 -2.80 12.59 9.21
CA TYR A 61 -3.34 11.48 10.00
C TYR A 61 -4.85 11.46 10.13
N GLU A 62 -5.58 12.32 9.43
CA GLU A 62 -7.04 12.34 9.43
C GLU A 62 -7.57 12.10 8.01
N GLY A 63 -8.14 10.92 7.81
CA GLY A 63 -8.89 10.58 6.60
C GLY A 63 -10.37 10.43 6.85
N GLU A 64 -11.09 10.19 5.75
CA GLU A 64 -12.55 10.19 5.68
C GLU A 64 -13.12 8.81 5.28
N LEU A 65 -12.25 7.84 4.98
CA LEU A 65 -12.67 6.49 4.64
C LEU A 65 -12.84 5.65 5.90
N SER A 66 -14.05 5.12 6.10
CA SER A 66 -14.36 4.22 7.21
C SER A 66 -13.87 2.79 6.95
N VAL A 67 -13.67 2.03 8.02
CA VAL A 67 -13.43 0.58 7.98
C VAL A 67 -14.54 -0.14 7.22
N GLU A 68 -15.81 0.26 7.40
CA GLU A 68 -16.95 -0.30 6.65
C GLU A 68 -16.77 -0.18 5.13
N GLN A 69 -16.42 1.01 4.67
CA GLN A 69 -16.19 1.27 3.25
C GLN A 69 -14.94 0.56 2.74
N LEU A 70 -13.88 0.51 3.55
CA LEU A 70 -12.62 -0.16 3.21
C LEU A 70 -12.82 -1.68 3.01
N LYS A 71 -13.58 -2.34 3.89
CA LYS A 71 -13.89 -3.78 3.80
C LYS A 71 -14.68 -4.14 2.53
N ARG A 72 -15.42 -3.19 1.95
CA ARG A 72 -16.11 -3.38 0.65
C ARG A 72 -15.15 -3.38 -0.54
N LYS A 73 -13.89 -2.95 -0.34
CA LYS A 73 -12.85 -2.90 -1.38
C LYS A 73 -11.89 -4.08 -1.35
N GLY A 74 -11.80 -4.79 -0.22
CA GLY A 74 -10.94 -5.95 -0.06
C GLY A 74 -11.15 -6.66 1.26
N ASN A 75 -10.80 -7.95 1.29
CA ASN A 75 -10.89 -8.81 2.47
C ASN A 75 -9.53 -9.03 3.17
N PHE A 76 -8.45 -8.43 2.65
CA PHE A 76 -7.08 -8.60 3.12
C PHE A 76 -6.31 -7.30 2.97
N GLY A 77 -5.68 -6.82 4.03
CA GLY A 77 -4.78 -5.68 3.91
C GLY A 77 -4.32 -5.06 5.22
N ILE A 78 -3.65 -3.92 5.13
CA ILE A 78 -3.03 -3.21 6.25
C ILE A 78 -3.20 -1.70 6.10
N GLY A 79 -3.01 -0.96 7.20
CA GLY A 79 -3.06 0.49 7.22
C GLY A 79 -2.92 1.05 8.64
N ALA A 80 -3.23 2.33 8.81
CA ALA A 80 -3.28 2.97 10.11
C ALA A 80 -4.68 3.54 10.37
N PRO A 81 -5.18 3.58 11.61
CA PRO A 81 -6.34 4.38 11.97
C PRO A 81 -6.02 5.88 11.94
N ASN A 82 -7.06 6.72 11.97
CA ASN A 82 -6.87 8.16 12.19
C ASN A 82 -6.07 8.42 13.48
N HIS A 83 -5.32 9.53 13.49
CA HIS A 83 -4.42 9.91 14.57
C HIS A 83 -3.29 8.90 14.84
N ILE A 84 -3.01 7.98 13.91
CA ILE A 84 -2.07 6.86 14.11
C ILE A 84 -2.35 6.10 15.41
N ASP A 85 -3.63 5.91 15.76
CA ASP A 85 -4.07 5.19 16.95
C ASP A 85 -3.83 3.68 16.81
N GLY A 86 -2.57 3.27 16.85
CA GLY A 86 -2.14 1.91 16.61
C GLY A 86 -2.10 1.53 15.13
N GLU A 87 -2.37 0.26 14.86
CA GLU A 87 -2.21 -0.37 13.56
C GLU A 87 -3.51 -1.04 13.11
N LEU A 88 -3.86 -0.91 11.82
CA LEU A 88 -5.06 -1.51 11.23
C LEU A 88 -4.66 -2.71 10.38
N THR A 89 -5.30 -3.85 10.62
CA THR A 89 -5.09 -5.09 9.86
C THR A 89 -6.44 -5.66 9.43
N ILE A 90 -6.55 -6.10 8.18
CA ILE A 90 -7.75 -6.74 7.64
C ILE A 90 -7.37 -8.14 7.20
N VAL A 91 -8.07 -9.14 7.71
CA VAL A 91 -7.90 -10.55 7.31
C VAL A 91 -9.26 -11.22 7.22
N ASP A 92 -9.44 -12.02 6.17
CA ASP A 92 -10.66 -12.79 5.92
C ASP A 92 -11.95 -11.93 6.05
N GLY A 93 -11.86 -10.67 5.63
CA GLY A 93 -12.96 -9.71 5.64
C GLY A 93 -13.27 -9.07 7.00
N THR A 94 -12.46 -9.31 8.03
CA THR A 94 -12.62 -8.69 9.36
C THR A 94 -11.46 -7.73 9.62
N ALA A 95 -11.76 -6.55 10.17
CA ALA A 95 -10.77 -5.52 10.49
C ALA A 95 -10.42 -5.55 11.98
N TYR A 96 -9.14 -5.35 12.30
CA TYR A 96 -8.60 -5.39 13.66
C TYR A 96 -7.71 -4.17 13.89
N GLN A 97 -7.85 -3.57 15.07
CA GLN A 97 -6.99 -2.49 15.54
C GLN A 97 -6.06 -3.01 16.64
N SER A 98 -4.75 -2.90 16.46
CA SER A 98 -3.76 -3.21 17.50
C SER A 98 -3.23 -1.90 18.08
N ASN A 99 -3.49 -1.64 19.36
CA ASN A 99 -3.19 -0.36 20.00
C ASN A 99 -1.83 -0.33 20.72
N ALA A 100 -1.42 0.85 21.16
CA ALA A 100 -0.17 1.07 21.93
C ALA A 100 -0.14 0.42 23.33
N LYS A 101 -1.19 -0.28 23.75
CA LYS A 101 -1.21 -1.10 24.97
C LYS A 101 -0.98 -2.59 24.68
N GLY A 102 -0.74 -2.94 23.42
CA GLY A 102 -0.52 -4.33 22.98
C GLY A 102 -1.82 -5.13 22.86
N GLN A 103 -2.97 -4.46 22.89
CA GLN A 103 -4.28 -5.09 22.78
C GLN A 103 -4.75 -5.00 21.32
N THR A 104 -5.22 -6.12 20.80
CA THR A 104 -5.92 -6.16 19.52
C THR A 104 -7.40 -6.40 19.76
N ILE A 105 -8.24 -5.57 19.11
CA ILE A 105 -9.69 -5.69 19.10
C ILE A 105 -10.20 -5.66 17.66
N GLU A 106 -11.41 -6.14 17.44
CA GLU A 106 -12.11 -5.88 16.18
C GLU A 106 -12.32 -4.36 16.03
N ALA A 107 -11.94 -3.83 14.88
CA ALA A 107 -12.03 -2.40 14.61
C ALA A 107 -13.51 -1.99 14.42
N PRO A 108 -13.99 -0.91 15.08
CA PRO A 108 -15.32 -0.41 14.83
C PRO A 108 -15.52 -0.06 13.34
N GLU A 109 -16.69 -0.35 12.79
CA GLU A 109 -17.01 -0.05 11.38
C GLU A 109 -16.87 1.45 11.05
N ALA A 110 -17.15 2.32 12.03
CA ALA A 110 -17.02 3.77 11.92
C ALA A 110 -15.59 4.30 12.13
N LEU A 111 -14.61 3.44 12.47
CA LEU A 111 -13.22 3.84 12.59
C LEU A 111 -12.73 4.35 11.22
N MET A 112 -12.15 5.54 11.20
CA MET A 112 -11.63 6.16 9.98
C MET A 112 -10.14 5.85 9.82
N THR A 113 -9.68 5.83 8.58
CA THR A 113 -8.25 5.67 8.23
C THR A 113 -7.78 6.79 7.32
N PRO A 114 -6.56 7.33 7.49
CA PRO A 114 -5.92 8.25 6.54
C PRO A 114 -5.11 7.52 5.47
N PHE A 115 -4.74 6.26 5.72
CA PHE A 115 -3.89 5.46 4.85
C PHE A 115 -4.11 3.97 5.09
N ALA A 116 -4.58 3.27 4.06
CA ALA A 116 -4.75 1.83 4.08
C ALA A 116 -4.73 1.27 2.66
N PHE A 117 -4.34 0.00 2.51
CA PHE A 117 -4.39 -0.69 1.23
C PHE A 117 -4.82 -2.14 1.41
N VAL A 118 -5.79 -2.55 0.58
CA VAL A 118 -6.50 -3.83 0.65
C VAL A 118 -6.67 -4.45 -0.73
N THR A 119 -6.84 -5.76 -0.75
CA THR A 119 -7.18 -6.53 -1.94
C THR A 119 -8.19 -7.63 -1.60
N ASN A 120 -8.83 -8.20 -2.61
CA ASN A 120 -9.53 -9.48 -2.48
C ASN A 120 -8.50 -10.60 -2.63
N PHE A 121 -7.98 -11.07 -1.50
CA PHE A 121 -6.90 -12.05 -1.49
C PHE A 121 -7.38 -13.42 -1.96
N ARG A 122 -6.69 -13.92 -2.99
CA ARG A 122 -6.79 -15.29 -3.47
C ARG A 122 -5.36 -15.71 -3.82
N LYS A 123 -4.81 -16.66 -3.07
CA LYS A 123 -3.46 -17.16 -3.34
C LYS A 123 -3.36 -17.77 -4.73
N ASP A 124 -2.28 -17.48 -5.42
CA ASP A 124 -1.89 -18.10 -6.67
C ASP A 124 -0.93 -19.27 -6.40
N THR A 125 0.00 -19.08 -5.46
CA THR A 125 1.00 -20.07 -5.07
C THR A 125 1.19 -20.09 -3.55
N ASN A 126 1.81 -21.15 -3.05
CA ASN A 126 2.34 -21.19 -1.70
C ASN A 126 3.72 -21.87 -1.64
N GLN A 127 4.49 -21.53 -0.63
CA GLN A 127 5.82 -22.10 -0.36
C GLN A 127 6.01 -22.27 1.14
N THR A 128 6.85 -23.23 1.54
CA THR A 128 7.25 -23.39 2.94
C THR A 128 8.69 -22.94 3.09
N LEU A 129 8.92 -22.02 4.04
CA LEU A 129 10.26 -21.65 4.46
C LEU A 129 10.51 -22.23 5.86
N SER A 130 11.71 -22.76 6.06
CA SER A 130 12.16 -23.24 7.36
C SER A 130 13.31 -22.38 7.90
N ASP A 131 13.46 -22.41 9.22
CA ASP A 131 14.59 -21.85 9.96
C ASP A 131 14.82 -20.35 9.65
N ILE A 132 13.78 -19.55 9.88
CA ILE A 132 13.81 -18.10 9.72
C ILE A 132 14.50 -17.47 10.93
N HIS A 133 15.64 -16.83 10.68
CA HIS A 133 16.45 -16.24 11.75
C HIS A 133 15.97 -14.86 12.17
N ASP A 134 15.70 -13.99 11.20
CA ASP A 134 15.27 -12.62 11.40
C ASP A 134 14.41 -12.12 10.21
N LEU A 135 13.96 -10.87 10.30
CA LEU A 135 13.11 -10.27 9.26
C LEU A 135 13.86 -10.07 7.93
N LYS A 136 15.18 -9.82 7.98
CA LYS A 136 16.01 -9.64 6.78
C LYS A 136 16.17 -10.95 6.02
N ASP A 137 16.42 -12.05 6.72
CA ASP A 137 16.46 -13.40 6.17
C ASP A 137 15.13 -13.78 5.54
N LEU A 138 14.02 -13.54 6.24
CA LEU A 138 12.67 -13.78 5.70
C LEU A 138 12.44 -12.98 4.41
N PHE A 139 12.76 -11.69 4.41
CA PHE A 139 12.51 -10.81 3.27
C PHE A 139 13.34 -11.21 2.05
N ALA A 140 14.64 -11.47 2.25
CA ALA A 140 15.52 -11.94 1.18
C ALA A 140 15.01 -13.24 0.56
N ARG A 141 14.50 -14.19 1.38
CA ARG A 141 13.92 -15.44 0.89
C ARG A 141 12.58 -15.26 0.20
N ILE A 142 11.72 -14.36 0.66
CA ILE A 142 10.46 -14.07 -0.03
C ILE A 142 10.73 -13.47 -1.40
N GLU A 143 11.68 -12.55 -1.53
CA GLU A 143 12.00 -11.90 -2.80
C GLU A 143 12.47 -12.89 -3.88
N THR A 144 13.11 -14.01 -3.51
CA THR A 144 13.47 -15.07 -4.48
C THR A 144 12.26 -15.87 -4.99
N LEU A 145 11.12 -15.80 -4.28
CA LEU A 145 9.87 -16.44 -4.68
C LEU A 145 9.02 -15.56 -5.61
N LEU A 146 9.36 -14.27 -5.76
CA LEU A 146 8.59 -13.32 -6.55
C LEU A 146 9.08 -13.33 -8.01
N PRO A 147 8.27 -13.82 -8.98
CA PRO A 147 8.73 -13.98 -10.37
C PRO A 147 8.97 -12.65 -11.10
N ASN A 148 8.32 -11.57 -10.66
CA ASN A 148 8.42 -10.25 -11.27
C ASN A 148 8.61 -9.17 -10.18
N PRO A 149 9.81 -8.62 -9.99
CA PRO A 149 10.07 -7.59 -8.98
C PRO A 149 9.37 -6.25 -9.25
N ASN A 150 8.75 -6.08 -10.43
CA ASN A 150 7.94 -4.91 -10.76
C ASN A 150 6.42 -5.14 -10.58
N ALA A 151 6.01 -6.33 -10.13
CA ALA A 151 4.63 -6.59 -9.75
C ALA A 151 4.35 -6.18 -8.31
N ILE A 152 3.06 -6.00 -8.00
CA ILE A 152 2.58 -5.88 -6.63
C ILE A 152 2.21 -7.29 -6.16
N TYR A 153 2.53 -7.66 -4.91
CA TYR A 153 2.09 -8.92 -4.33
C TYR A 153 1.40 -8.71 -3.00
N ALA A 154 0.35 -9.46 -2.73
CA ALA A 154 -0.16 -9.68 -1.38
C ALA A 154 0.39 -11.00 -0.85
N LEU A 155 0.81 -11.01 0.42
CA LEU A 155 1.44 -12.16 1.06
C LEU A 155 0.80 -12.43 2.42
N ARG A 156 0.30 -13.65 2.60
CA ARG A 156 -0.13 -14.16 3.92
C ARG A 156 0.89 -15.17 4.40
N ILE A 157 1.51 -14.91 5.55
CA ILE A 157 2.51 -15.81 6.14
C ILE A 157 1.90 -16.44 7.38
N LYS A 158 1.74 -17.77 7.36
CA LYS A 158 1.08 -18.52 8.42
C LYS A 158 2.10 -19.39 9.15
N GLY A 159 1.99 -19.47 10.47
CA GLY A 159 2.81 -20.40 11.24
C GLY A 159 2.76 -20.16 12.73
N THR A 160 3.65 -20.88 13.43
CA THR A 160 3.98 -20.60 14.83
C THR A 160 5.32 -19.90 14.87
N PHE A 161 5.31 -18.69 15.42
CA PHE A 161 6.46 -17.84 15.56
C PHE A 161 7.14 -18.14 16.90
N SER A 162 8.39 -18.59 16.85
CA SER A 162 9.23 -18.75 18.04
C SER A 162 9.33 -17.42 18.77
N SER A 163 9.54 -16.33 18.02
CA SER A 163 9.23 -14.99 18.45
C SER A 163 8.77 -14.10 17.29
N ILE A 164 7.93 -13.11 17.59
CA ILE A 164 7.54 -12.05 16.68
C ILE A 164 7.50 -10.74 17.45
N ARG A 165 8.14 -9.72 16.90
CA ARG A 165 8.20 -8.38 17.48
C ARG A 165 7.33 -7.45 16.65
N THR A 166 6.37 -6.81 17.29
CA THR A 166 5.51 -5.80 16.65
C THR A 166 5.70 -4.42 17.28
N ARG A 167 5.21 -3.39 16.59
CA ARG A 167 5.04 -2.04 17.15
C ARG A 167 3.65 -1.48 16.87
N ALA A 168 3.25 -0.54 17.72
CA ALA A 168 2.04 0.26 17.56
C ALA A 168 2.26 1.68 18.11
N PHE A 169 1.69 2.69 17.47
CA PHE A 169 1.74 4.07 17.94
C PHE A 169 0.61 4.39 18.93
N PRO A 170 0.85 5.22 19.96
CA PRO A 170 -0.23 5.88 20.69
C PRO A 170 -0.86 6.98 19.80
N PRO A 171 -2.15 7.31 20.01
CA PRO A 171 -2.84 8.30 19.19
C PRO A 171 -2.24 9.70 19.38
N VAL A 172 -2.00 10.41 18.27
CA VAL A 172 -1.56 11.80 18.28
C VAL A 172 -2.76 12.73 18.34
N ARG A 173 -2.85 13.55 19.40
CA ARG A 173 -4.03 14.38 19.67
C ARG A 173 -3.88 15.84 19.27
N GLU A 174 -2.65 16.33 19.16
CA GLU A 174 -2.38 17.77 18.97
C GLU A 174 -2.04 18.09 17.51
N LYS A 175 -2.78 19.06 16.94
CA LYS A 175 -2.46 19.67 15.64
C LYS A 175 -1.55 20.89 15.82
N PRO A 176 -0.68 21.21 14.84
CA PRO A 176 -0.40 20.43 13.63
C PRO A 176 0.32 19.13 13.97
N PHE A 177 -0.06 18.03 13.32
CA PHE A 177 0.57 16.73 13.54
C PHE A 177 2.02 16.77 13.05
N LYS A 178 2.92 16.19 13.85
CA LYS A 178 4.33 16.06 13.47
C LYS A 178 4.49 14.95 12.43
N PRO A 179 5.50 15.04 11.53
CA PRO A 179 5.89 13.93 10.68
C PRO A 179 6.23 12.68 11.50
N LEU A 180 5.92 11.50 10.96
CA LEU A 180 6.01 10.22 11.66
C LEU A 180 7.44 9.90 12.13
N ALA A 181 8.43 10.36 11.36
CA ALA A 181 9.85 10.25 11.72
C ALA A 181 10.24 10.96 13.03
N GLN A 182 9.45 11.95 13.46
CA GLN A 182 9.62 12.69 14.71
C GLN A 182 8.81 12.08 15.87
N LEU A 183 8.07 11.00 15.62
CA LEU A 183 7.23 10.32 16.61
C LEU A 183 7.74 8.92 16.95
N LEU A 184 8.84 8.47 16.33
CA LEU A 184 9.37 7.11 16.48
C LEU A 184 9.75 6.77 17.93
N ASP A 185 10.03 7.76 18.77
CA ASP A 185 10.28 7.60 20.21
C ASP A 185 9.00 7.27 21.00
N GLN A 186 7.83 7.49 20.43
CA GLN A 186 6.54 7.25 21.08
C GLN A 186 5.98 5.85 20.80
N GLN A 187 6.45 5.17 19.76
CA GLN A 187 5.97 3.84 19.39
C GLN A 187 6.24 2.83 20.53
N GLN A 188 5.30 1.93 20.73
CA GLN A 188 5.41 0.86 21.72
C GLN A 188 5.75 -0.45 21.02
N PHE A 189 6.72 -1.18 21.54
CA PHE A 189 7.15 -2.48 21.00
C PHE A 189 6.62 -3.62 21.85
N PHE A 190 6.23 -4.71 21.20
CA PHE A 190 5.72 -5.91 21.85
C PHE A 190 6.46 -7.14 21.33
N GLU A 191 6.94 -7.97 22.24
CA GLU A 191 7.59 -9.24 21.92
C GLU A 191 6.65 -10.38 22.28
N LEU A 192 6.20 -11.13 21.28
CA LEU A 192 5.34 -12.30 21.44
C LEU A 192 6.17 -13.56 21.19
N LYS A 193 6.08 -14.55 22.09
CA LYS A 193 6.86 -15.80 22.00
C LYS A 193 5.94 -17.00 21.83
N GLY A 194 6.39 -17.98 21.04
CA GLY A 194 5.65 -19.23 20.80
C GLY A 194 4.21 -19.01 20.33
N THR A 195 3.97 -17.95 19.54
CA THR A 195 2.63 -17.50 19.20
C THR A 195 2.28 -17.94 17.79
N ALA A 196 1.12 -18.57 17.61
CA ALA A 196 0.57 -18.86 16.30
C ALA A 196 -0.18 -17.64 15.74
N GLY A 197 -0.12 -17.43 14.43
CA GLY A 197 -0.84 -16.33 13.79
C GLY A 197 -0.54 -16.18 12.31
N ASP A 198 -0.95 -15.04 11.78
CA ASP A 198 -0.77 -14.64 10.39
C ASP A 198 0.06 -13.34 10.35
N MET A 199 1.07 -13.25 9.48
CA MET A 199 1.54 -11.96 8.96
C MET A 199 0.76 -11.63 7.68
N ILE A 200 0.22 -10.42 7.61
CA ILE A 200 -0.59 -9.89 6.53
C ILE A 200 0.19 -8.73 5.92
N GLY A 201 0.50 -8.79 4.63
CA GLY A 201 1.33 -7.75 4.05
C GLY A 201 1.43 -7.80 2.54
N PHE A 202 2.29 -6.91 2.04
CA PHE A 202 2.45 -6.70 0.60
C PHE A 202 3.93 -6.52 0.25
N TYR A 203 4.24 -6.85 -1.00
CA TYR A 203 5.40 -6.34 -1.72
C TYR A 203 4.94 -5.25 -2.68
N ILE A 204 5.52 -4.05 -2.52
CA ILE A 204 5.26 -2.90 -3.40
C ILE A 204 6.51 -2.59 -4.23
N PRO A 205 6.41 -2.53 -5.57
CA PRO A 205 7.55 -2.28 -6.45
C PRO A 205 8.04 -0.84 -6.35
N GLY A 206 9.34 -0.63 -6.64
CA GLY A 206 10.02 0.65 -6.42
C GLY A 206 9.45 1.87 -7.16
N TYR A 207 8.79 1.68 -8.31
CA TYR A 207 8.19 2.79 -9.06
C TYR A 207 6.98 3.42 -8.36
N LEU A 208 6.45 2.79 -7.30
CA LEU A 208 5.39 3.34 -6.45
C LEU A 208 5.93 4.08 -5.21
N SER A 209 7.23 4.37 -5.17
CA SER A 209 7.85 5.14 -4.09
C SER A 209 7.11 6.46 -3.82
N GLY A 210 6.74 6.69 -2.57
CA GLY A 210 6.02 7.86 -2.10
C GLY A 210 4.51 7.82 -2.35
N ILE A 211 4.04 7.04 -3.32
CA ILE A 211 2.61 6.69 -3.46
C ILE A 211 2.24 5.67 -2.38
N ASN A 212 3.04 4.61 -2.23
CA ASN A 212 2.92 3.59 -1.19
C ASN A 212 4.31 3.34 -0.54
N ILE A 213 4.37 2.42 0.41
CA ILE A 213 5.58 1.97 1.13
C ILE A 213 6.22 0.85 0.30
N VAL A 214 7.35 1.13 -0.34
CA VAL A 214 8.04 0.18 -1.23
C VAL A 214 8.73 -0.95 -0.47
N GLY A 215 8.83 -2.11 -1.13
CA GLY A 215 9.38 -3.33 -0.54
C GLY A 215 8.34 -4.14 0.23
N LEU A 216 8.81 -5.00 1.13
CA LEU A 216 7.97 -5.83 1.98
C LEU A 216 7.51 -5.07 3.23
N HIS A 217 6.21 -5.07 3.47
CA HIS A 217 5.56 -4.44 4.61
C HIS A 217 4.49 -5.38 5.18
N PHE A 218 4.63 -5.75 6.45
CA PHE A 218 3.75 -6.69 7.14
C PHE A 218 3.21 -6.15 8.46
N HIS A 219 1.94 -6.43 8.71
CA HIS A 219 1.38 -6.47 10.06
C HIS A 219 1.26 -7.94 10.53
N PHE A 220 1.13 -8.13 11.84
CA PHE A 220 0.86 -9.42 12.46
C PHE A 220 -0.51 -9.42 13.16
N LEU A 221 -1.12 -10.60 13.21
CA LEU A 221 -2.31 -10.88 13.99
C LEU A 221 -2.24 -12.29 14.56
N SER A 222 -2.29 -12.40 15.88
CA SER A 222 -2.29 -13.69 16.58
C SER A 222 -3.52 -14.52 16.22
N GLN A 223 -3.43 -15.84 16.38
CA GLN A 223 -4.51 -16.77 16.09
C GLN A 223 -5.73 -16.53 16.98
N ASP A 224 -5.52 -16.13 18.24
CA ASP A 224 -6.57 -15.78 19.19
C ASP A 224 -7.10 -14.34 19.02
N ARG A 225 -6.54 -13.58 18.06
CA ARG A 225 -6.92 -12.21 17.69
C ARG A 225 -6.73 -11.17 18.80
N LYS A 226 -5.92 -11.46 19.82
CA LYS A 226 -5.68 -10.58 20.98
C LYS A 226 -4.42 -9.73 20.89
N SER A 227 -3.51 -10.06 19.98
CA SER A 227 -2.24 -9.35 19.79
C SER A 227 -1.89 -9.20 18.31
N GLY A 228 -1.17 -8.13 17.98
CA GLY A 228 -0.84 -7.79 16.61
C GLY A 228 0.03 -6.55 16.50
N GLY A 229 0.02 -5.93 15.32
CA GLY A 229 0.70 -4.66 15.03
C GLY A 229 1.68 -4.75 13.87
N HIS A 230 2.42 -3.68 13.62
CA HIS A 230 3.41 -3.58 12.54
C HIS A 230 4.62 -4.45 12.85
N VAL A 231 5.02 -5.35 11.95
CA VAL A 231 6.11 -6.31 12.21
C VAL A 231 7.48 -5.64 12.09
N VAL A 232 8.30 -5.78 13.12
CA VAL A 232 9.68 -5.28 13.15
C VAL A 232 10.71 -6.38 13.45
N GLY A 233 10.28 -7.59 13.77
CA GLY A 233 11.17 -8.73 14.03
C GLY A 233 10.43 -10.06 13.99
N VAL A 234 11.13 -11.13 13.61
CA VAL A 234 10.55 -12.46 13.47
C VAL A 234 11.61 -13.54 13.67
N HIS A 235 11.24 -14.63 14.34
CA HIS A 235 12.02 -15.85 14.42
C HIS A 235 11.04 -17.04 14.37
N ALA A 236 11.24 -17.98 13.45
CA ALA A 236 10.29 -19.08 13.26
C ALA A 236 10.94 -20.32 12.64
N LYS A 237 10.45 -21.50 13.02
CA LYS A 237 10.97 -22.77 12.48
C LYS A 237 10.35 -23.14 11.13
N TYR A 238 9.04 -22.98 10.97
CA TYR A 238 8.33 -23.30 9.73
C TYR A 238 7.24 -22.27 9.48
N LEU A 239 7.27 -21.64 8.30
CA LEU A 239 6.27 -20.68 7.84
C LEU A 239 5.75 -21.10 6.47
N THR A 240 4.44 -21.02 6.28
CA THR A 240 3.80 -21.14 4.97
C THR A 240 3.55 -19.75 4.42
N ILE A 241 4.13 -19.45 3.27
CA ILE A 241 3.97 -18.19 2.53
C ILE A 241 2.93 -18.42 1.44
N GLU A 242 1.79 -17.77 1.52
CA GLU A 242 0.78 -17.73 0.46
C GLU A 242 0.93 -16.43 -0.32
N ILE A 243 1.05 -16.50 -1.64
CA ILE A 243 1.41 -15.38 -2.52
C ILE A 243 0.29 -15.16 -3.53
N ALA A 244 -0.13 -13.91 -3.72
CA ALA A 244 -1.06 -13.48 -4.75
C ALA A 244 -0.48 -12.31 -5.54
N GLU A 245 -0.37 -12.41 -6.86
CA GLU A 245 0.08 -11.30 -7.71
C GLU A 245 -1.09 -10.36 -8.02
N ILE A 246 -0.85 -9.06 -7.82
CA ILE A 246 -1.80 -7.99 -8.09
C ILE A 246 -1.42 -7.29 -9.39
N LYS A 247 -2.42 -7.10 -10.27
CA LYS A 247 -2.22 -6.61 -11.63
C LYS A 247 -2.70 -5.17 -11.84
N ALA A 248 -3.41 -4.59 -10.87
CA ALA A 248 -3.93 -3.24 -10.95
C ALA A 248 -3.84 -2.50 -9.62
N LEU A 249 -3.68 -1.18 -9.67
CA LEU A 249 -3.75 -0.26 -8.53
C LEU A 249 -4.94 0.68 -8.70
N HIS A 250 -5.81 0.75 -7.70
CA HIS A 250 -6.80 1.81 -7.53
C HIS A 250 -6.32 2.73 -6.41
N LEU A 251 -5.89 3.94 -6.75
CA LEU A 251 -5.54 4.95 -5.76
C LEU A 251 -6.73 5.89 -5.55
N LEU A 252 -7.24 5.94 -4.33
CA LEU A 252 -8.19 6.96 -3.87
C LEU A 252 -7.46 7.94 -2.94
N PRO A 253 -7.08 9.14 -3.41
CA PRO A 253 -6.50 10.16 -2.53
C PRO A 253 -7.53 10.65 -1.51
N GLN A 254 -7.04 11.31 -0.44
CA GLN A 254 -7.92 12.00 0.50
C GLN A 254 -8.56 13.22 -0.17
N HIS A 255 -9.74 13.65 0.31
CA HIS A 255 -10.41 14.87 -0.16
C HIS A 255 -10.46 15.96 0.93
N THR A 256 -9.61 15.83 1.95
CA THR A 256 -9.51 16.78 3.07
C THR A 256 -8.85 18.10 2.64
N GLU A 257 -9.14 19.18 3.38
CA GLU A 257 -8.49 20.48 3.14
C GLU A 257 -6.98 20.42 3.41
N ASP A 258 -6.54 19.58 4.36
CA ASP A 258 -5.12 19.33 4.62
C ASP A 258 -4.43 18.70 3.39
N PHE A 259 -5.06 17.71 2.76
CA PHE A 259 -4.53 17.08 1.54
C PHE A 259 -4.48 18.03 0.35
N LYS A 260 -5.54 18.85 0.17
CA LYS A 260 -5.59 19.89 -0.86
C LYS A 260 -4.47 20.93 -0.73
N ASN A 261 -4.09 21.26 0.51
CA ASN A 261 -3.03 22.24 0.79
C ASN A 261 -1.63 21.61 0.90
N TYR A 262 -1.53 20.29 1.01
CA TYR A 262 -0.27 19.57 1.08
C TYR A 262 0.56 19.74 -0.21
N LYS A 263 1.87 19.96 -0.04
CA LYS A 263 2.82 20.12 -1.14
C LYS A 263 3.72 18.91 -1.21
N PHE A 264 3.51 18.09 -2.24
CA PHE A 264 4.42 16.99 -2.56
C PHE A 264 5.76 17.56 -3.00
N ASN A 265 6.77 17.45 -2.13
CA ASN A 265 8.14 17.77 -2.50
C ASN A 265 8.69 16.57 -3.30
N GLY A 266 9.07 16.80 -4.55
CA GLY A 266 9.56 15.74 -5.44
C GLY A 266 10.80 15.05 -4.86
N VAL A 267 10.80 13.71 -4.93
CA VAL A 267 11.88 12.77 -4.55
C VAL A 267 11.87 12.35 -3.07
N ASN A 268 11.62 11.05 -2.87
CA ASN A 268 11.92 10.21 -1.71
C ASN A 268 12.07 10.93 -0.38
N SER A 269 11.03 10.89 0.46
CA SER A 269 11.20 11.19 1.88
C SER A 269 12.20 10.17 2.45
N PRO A 270 13.44 10.57 2.84
CA PRO A 270 14.45 9.65 3.40
C PRO A 270 13.97 8.97 4.69
N ASN A 271 12.83 9.43 5.21
CA ASN A 271 12.19 8.97 6.42
C ASN A 271 11.47 7.63 6.27
N LEU A 272 11.04 7.22 5.07
CA LEU A 272 10.18 6.03 4.91
C LEU A 272 10.88 4.75 5.40
N GLN A 273 12.14 4.51 4.99
CA GLN A 273 12.90 3.34 5.50
C GLN A 273 13.16 3.41 7.00
N LYS A 274 13.32 4.61 7.58
CA LYS A 274 13.53 4.80 9.01
C LYS A 274 12.27 4.46 9.81
N ILE A 275 11.11 4.86 9.30
CA ILE A 275 9.79 4.61 9.87
C ILE A 275 9.48 3.11 9.88
N GLU A 276 9.67 2.41 8.75
CA GLU A 276 9.31 0.99 8.62
C GLU A 276 10.17 0.07 9.51
N LYS A 277 11.43 0.46 9.75
CA LYS A 277 12.35 -0.27 10.62
C LYS A 277 12.21 0.08 12.10
N GLY A 278 11.35 1.06 12.44
CA GLY A 278 11.12 1.49 13.81
C GLY A 278 12.29 2.27 14.44
N ALA A 279 13.21 2.84 13.64
CA ALA A 279 14.51 3.40 14.05
C ALA A 279 15.42 2.43 14.84
N ASN A 280 16.60 2.15 14.27
CA ASN A 280 17.74 1.58 14.99
C ASN A 280 18.35 2.60 15.94
#